data_AF-A0A9N9JRU5-F1
#
_entry.id   AF-A0A9N9JRU5-F1
#
_cell.length_a   1.000
_cell.length_b   1.000
_cell.length_c   1.000
_cell.angle_alpha   90.00
_cell.angle_beta   90.00
_cell.angle_gamma   90.00
#
_symmetry.space_group_name_H-M   'P 1'
#
loop_
_entity.id
_entity.type
_entity.pdbx_description
1 polymer ?
#
loop_
_entity_poly.entity_id
_entity_poly.type
_entity_poly.pdbx_seq_one_letter_code
_entity_poly.pdbx_strand_id
1 'polypeptide(L)'
;MPDNNLKTRIVAQMIVDNKIQSSYEWIFKYVKELTGILPKVFITDSDSVVNGAVATQFPNTFHMHCIWHISQNLPKHLKNILGFKFNDFMKDFYIARNSLTEEQFTK
;
A
#
# COMPACT_ATOMS: atom_id res chain seq x y z
N MET A 1 -2.85 -8.28 9.49
CA MET A 1 -1.37 -8.32 9.56
C MET A 1 -0.92 -9.71 9.96
N PRO A 2 0.09 -10.30 9.30
CA PRO A 2 0.69 -11.54 9.77
C PRO A 2 1.38 -11.28 11.11
N ASP A 3 1.09 -12.10 12.12
CA ASP A 3 1.85 -12.12 13.37
C ASP A 3 3.22 -12.83 13.18
N ASN A 4 4.04 -12.86 14.23
CA ASN A 4 5.34 -13.53 14.20
C ASN A 4 5.24 -15.06 14.00
N ASN A 5 4.03 -15.62 13.96
CA ASN A 5 3.73 -17.03 13.69
C ASN A 5 3.06 -17.22 12.32
N LEU A 6 3.16 -16.23 11.43
CA LEU A 6 2.60 -16.23 10.07
C LEU A 6 1.06 -16.34 10.03
N LYS A 7 0.37 -16.00 11.13
CA LYS A 7 -1.09 -15.99 11.16
C LYS A 7 -1.63 -14.60 10.87
N THR A 8 -2.53 -14.50 9.91
CA THR A 8 -3.22 -13.25 9.60
C THR A 8 -4.24 -12.93 10.70
N ARG A 9 -4.14 -11.73 11.27
CA ARG A 9 -5.12 -11.19 12.23
C ARG A 9 -5.61 -9.81 11.83
N ILE A 10 -6.86 -9.52 12.15
CA ILE A 10 -7.41 -8.17 12.11
C ILE A 10 -6.98 -7.47 13.40
N VAL A 11 -6.29 -6.33 13.26
CA VAL A 11 -5.75 -5.57 14.40
C VAL A 11 -6.74 -4.50 14.86
N ALA A 12 -7.42 -3.85 13.92
CA ALA A 12 -8.44 -2.85 14.18
C ALA A 12 -9.44 -2.80 13.02
N GLN A 13 -10.65 -2.32 13.30
CA GLN A 13 -11.66 -1.94 12.31
C GLN A 13 -12.22 -0.58 12.70
N MET A 14 -12.42 0.29 11.73
CA MET A 14 -12.82 1.67 11.97
C MET A 14 -13.75 2.15 10.87
N ILE A 15 -14.72 2.96 11.27
CA ILE A 15 -15.66 3.63 10.37
C ILE A 15 -15.36 5.12 10.49
N VAL A 16 -15.15 5.77 9.35
CA VAL A 16 -14.75 7.18 9.27
C VAL A 16 -15.75 7.90 8.39
N ASP A 17 -16.23 9.05 8.84
CA ASP A 17 -17.19 9.90 8.14
C ASP A 17 -16.54 10.74 7.03
N ASN A 18 -15.27 11.14 7.23
CA ASN A 18 -14.51 11.95 6.31
C ASN A 18 -13.12 11.33 6.00
N LYS A 19 -12.68 11.43 4.75
CA LYS A 19 -11.38 10.92 4.29
C LYS A 19 -10.34 12.04 4.26
N ILE A 20 -10.09 12.66 5.40
CA ILE A 20 -9.04 13.70 5.56
C ILE A 20 -7.88 13.16 6.39
N GLN A 21 -6.70 13.77 6.24
CA GLN A 21 -5.46 13.23 6.80
C GLN A 21 -5.50 13.16 8.32
N SER A 22 -6.03 14.20 8.98
CA SER A 22 -6.16 14.27 10.44
C SER A 22 -6.99 13.12 11.01
N SER A 23 -8.01 12.64 10.30
CA SER A 23 -8.83 11.51 10.73
C SER A 23 -8.06 10.21 10.71
N TYR A 24 -7.25 9.97 9.68
CA TYR A 24 -6.37 8.80 9.62
C TYR A 24 -5.21 8.89 10.62
N GLU A 25 -4.65 10.09 10.86
CA GLU A 25 -3.63 10.29 11.88
C GLU A 25 -4.17 9.97 13.28
N TRP A 26 -5.37 10.45 13.59
CA TRP A 26 -6.07 10.13 14.84
C TRP A 26 -6.27 8.62 14.99
N ILE A 27 -6.80 7.97 13.95
CA ILE A 27 -6.97 6.50 13.88
C ILE A 27 -5.68 5.76 14.17
N PHE A 28 -4.62 6.08 13.43
CA PHE A 28 -3.34 5.38 13.54
C PHE A 28 -2.67 5.61 14.90
N LYS A 29 -2.82 6.79 15.49
CA LYS A 29 -2.40 7.06 16.87
C LYS A 29 -3.07 6.09 17.84
N TYR A 30 -4.40 5.96 17.81
CA TYR A 30 -5.11 5.06 18.72
C TYR A 30 -4.80 3.59 18.46
N VAL A 31 -4.66 3.16 17.21
CA VAL A 31 -4.22 1.78 16.90
C VAL A 31 -2.86 1.52 17.53
N LYS A 32 -1.90 2.43 17.35
CA LYS A 32 -0.54 2.33 17.89
C LYS A 32 -0.55 2.28 19.42
N GLU A 33 -1.31 3.16 20.08
CA GLU A 33 -1.41 3.21 21.55
C GLU A 33 -2.10 1.97 22.14
N LEU A 34 -3.21 1.51 21.56
CA LEU A 34 -4.01 0.41 22.09
C LEU A 34 -3.37 -0.96 21.83
N THR A 35 -2.64 -1.11 20.73
CA THR A 35 -2.07 -2.41 20.33
C THR A 35 -0.58 -2.52 20.64
N GLY A 36 0.12 -1.40 20.83
CA GLY A 36 1.58 -1.34 20.92
C GLY A 36 2.29 -1.77 19.63
N ILE A 37 1.57 -1.97 18.52
CA ILE A 37 2.13 -2.48 17.28
C ILE A 37 2.85 -1.36 16.53
N LEU A 38 4.13 -1.61 16.24
CA LEU A 38 4.95 -0.80 15.35
C LEU A 38 5.31 -1.66 14.12
N PRO A 39 4.55 -1.56 13.02
CA PRO A 39 4.80 -2.38 11.85
C PRO A 39 6.13 -1.99 11.20
N LYS A 40 6.92 -2.98 10.78
CA LYS A 40 8.12 -2.73 9.96
C LYS A 40 7.76 -2.30 8.53
N VAL A 41 6.64 -2.82 8.03
CA VAL A 41 6.12 -2.55 6.69
C VAL A 41 4.64 -2.19 6.79
N PHE A 42 4.23 -1.10 6.14
CA PHE A 42 2.84 -0.69 6.00
C PHE A 42 2.44 -0.75 4.53
N ILE A 43 1.34 -1.43 4.22
CA ILE A 43 0.86 -1.61 2.83
C ILE A 43 -0.50 -0.92 2.68
N THR A 44 -0.62 0.08 1.80
CA THR A 44 -1.86 0.82 1.53
C THR A 44 -2.21 0.86 0.05
N ASP A 45 -3.45 1.19 -0.27
CA ASP A 45 -3.98 1.38 -1.63
C ASP A 45 -3.67 2.77 -2.20
N SER A 46 -2.40 3.20 -2.20
CA SER A 46 -1.89 4.44 -2.84
C SER A 46 -2.64 5.76 -2.56
N ASP A 47 -3.52 5.81 -1.57
CA ASP A 47 -4.29 7.00 -1.21
C ASP A 47 -3.37 8.05 -0.58
N SER A 48 -3.30 9.26 -1.17
CA SER A 48 -2.39 10.33 -0.74
C SER A 48 -2.66 10.80 0.69
N VAL A 49 -3.92 10.77 1.12
CA VAL A 49 -4.33 11.14 2.48
C VAL A 49 -3.82 10.13 3.49
N VAL A 50 -3.95 8.84 3.17
CA VAL A 50 -3.43 7.75 4.00
C VAL A 50 -1.90 7.77 4.03
N ASN A 51 -1.26 8.04 2.89
CA ASN A 51 0.21 8.12 2.81
C ASN A 51 0.76 9.20 3.75
N GLY A 52 0.13 10.39 3.75
CA GLY A 52 0.50 11.47 4.68
C GLY A 52 0.34 11.03 6.14
N ALA A 53 -0.79 10.41 6.49
CA ALA A 53 -1.02 9.95 7.86
C ALA A 53 -0.05 8.85 8.32
N VAL A 54 0.32 7.92 7.43
CA VAL A 54 1.34 6.89 7.72
C VAL A 54 2.70 7.54 7.96
N ALA A 55 3.12 8.49 7.13
CA ALA A 55 4.38 9.20 7.29
C ALA A 55 4.45 9.96 8.64
N THR A 56 3.34 10.56 9.06
CA THR A 56 3.25 11.25 10.37
C THR A 56 3.30 10.27 11.55
N GLN A 57 2.50 9.19 11.53
CA GLN A 57 2.30 8.32 12.71
C GLN A 57 3.32 7.17 12.82
N PHE A 58 3.91 6.78 11.69
CA PHE A 58 4.84 5.66 11.56
C PHE A 58 6.10 6.06 10.75
N PRO A 59 6.88 7.07 11.19
CA PRO A 59 8.01 7.61 10.41
C PRO A 59 9.14 6.61 10.17
N ASN A 60 9.25 5.56 10.99
CA ASN A 60 10.26 4.51 10.88
C ASN A 60 9.77 3.26 10.14
N THR A 61 8.56 3.29 9.60
CA THR A 61 7.97 2.15 8.89
C THR A 61 8.22 2.27 7.41
N PHE A 62 8.63 1.18 6.77
CA PHE A 62 8.73 1.13 5.32
C PHE A 62 7.31 1.10 4.72
N HIS A 63 6.90 2.19 4.12
CA HIS A 63 5.60 2.31 3.49
C HIS A 63 5.66 1.90 2.03
N MET A 64 4.78 1.01 1.62
CA MET A 64 4.68 0.53 0.24
C MET A 64 3.24 0.49 -0.23
N HIS A 65 3.05 0.57 -1.53
CA HIS A 65 1.74 0.45 -2.13
C HIS A 65 1.36 -1.00 -2.38
N CYS A 66 0.07 -1.29 -2.19
CA CYS A 66 -0.49 -2.61 -2.38
C CYS A 66 -0.48 -2.96 -3.87
N ILE A 67 0.45 -3.83 -4.26
CA ILE A 67 0.58 -4.35 -5.63
C ILE A 67 -0.74 -4.94 -6.14
N TRP A 68 -1.49 -5.61 -5.27
CA TRP A 68 -2.79 -6.15 -5.65
C TRP A 68 -3.75 -5.03 -6.06
N HIS A 69 -3.93 -3.98 -5.24
CA HIS A 69 -4.78 -2.84 -5.60
C HIS A 69 -4.29 -2.13 -6.86
N ILE A 70 -2.97 -1.93 -7.01
CA ILE A 70 -2.38 -1.39 -8.25
C ILE A 70 -2.79 -2.26 -9.44
N SER A 71 -2.60 -3.57 -9.38
CA SER A 71 -2.95 -4.50 -10.46
C SER A 71 -4.43 -4.46 -10.84
N GLN A 72 -5.32 -4.18 -9.89
CA GLN A 72 -6.75 -3.99 -10.15
C GLN A 72 -7.08 -2.64 -10.79
N ASN A 73 -6.27 -1.62 -10.53
CA ASN A 73 -6.46 -0.27 -11.08
C ASN A 73 -5.85 -0.12 -12.48
N LEU A 74 -4.74 -0.79 -12.78
CA LEU A 74 -4.11 -0.76 -14.11
C LEU A 74 -5.08 -1.04 -15.28
N PRO A 75 -5.92 -2.10 -15.28
CA PRO A 75 -6.86 -2.33 -16.38
C PRO A 75 -7.97 -1.27 -16.46
N LYS A 76 -8.37 -0.66 -15.33
CA LYS A 76 -9.42 0.36 -15.30
C LYS A 76 -8.96 1.66 -15.97
N HIS A 77 -7.71 2.03 -15.76
CA HIS A 77 -7.18 3.32 -16.20
C HIS A 77 -6.33 3.23 -17.47
N LEU A 78 -5.60 2.13 -17.69
CA LEU A 78 -4.61 2.04 -18.77
C LEU A 78 -5.02 1.13 -19.92
N LYS A 79 -6.00 0.23 -19.76
CA LYS A 79 -6.38 -0.71 -20.83
C LYS A 79 -6.85 0.00 -22.10
N ASN A 80 -7.70 1.01 -21.95
CA ASN A 80 -8.21 1.78 -23.08
C ASN A 80 -7.13 2.69 -23.70
N ILE A 81 -6.19 3.18 -22.89
CA ILE A 81 -5.10 4.06 -23.33
C ILE A 81 -4.07 3.25 -24.13
N LEU A 82 -3.70 2.07 -23.63
CA LEU A 82 -2.65 1.24 -24.22
C LEU A 82 -3.15 0.32 -25.33
N GLY A 83 -4.46 0.01 -25.37
CA GLY A 83 -5.07 -0.84 -26.38
C GLY A 83 -4.36 -2.19 -26.49
N PHE A 84 -3.86 -2.50 -27.69
CA PHE A 84 -3.15 -3.76 -27.96
C PHE A 84 -1.86 -3.93 -27.15
N LYS A 85 -1.22 -2.84 -26.69
CA LYS A 85 0.00 -2.88 -25.88
C LYS A 85 -0.25 -3.20 -24.41
N PHE A 86 -1.50 -3.24 -23.96
CA PHE A 86 -1.82 -3.42 -22.55
C PHE A 86 -1.29 -4.74 -21.97
N ASN A 87 -1.36 -5.83 -22.76
CA ASN A 87 -0.91 -7.14 -22.30
C ASN A 87 0.62 -7.20 -22.14
N ASP A 88 1.36 -6.59 -23.07
CA ASP A 88 2.82 -6.49 -22.97
C ASP A 88 3.22 -5.64 -21.75
N PHE A 89 2.54 -4.50 -21.56
CA PHE A 89 2.74 -3.67 -20.37
C PHE A 89 2.47 -4.44 -19.07
N MET A 90 1.40 -5.22 -18.98
CA MET A 90 1.11 -6.02 -17.78
C MET A 90 2.18 -7.10 -17.54
N LYS A 91 2.72 -7.69 -18.61
CA LYS A 91 3.83 -8.64 -18.52
C LYS A 91 5.07 -7.95 -17.93
N ASP A 92 5.44 -6.79 -18.48
CA ASP A 92 6.57 -6.00 -17.99
C ASP A 92 6.36 -5.54 -16.54
N PHE A 93 5.15 -5.12 -16.18
CA PHE A 93 4.78 -4.76 -14.81
C PHE A 93 5.02 -5.94 -13.83
N TYR A 94 4.66 -7.16 -14.19
CA TYR A 94 4.89 -8.32 -13.31
C TYR A 94 6.36 -8.75 -13.26
N ILE A 95 7.11 -8.63 -14.36
CA ILE A 95 8.57 -8.83 -14.35
C ILE A 95 9.21 -7.84 -13.39
N ALA A 96 8.89 -6.56 -13.56
CA ALA A 96 9.33 -5.47 -12.72
C ALA A 96 9.02 -5.71 -11.24
N ARG A 97 7.78 -6.05 -10.93
CA ARG A 97 7.30 -6.34 -9.57
C ARG A 97 8.05 -7.49 -8.89
N ASN A 98 8.41 -8.52 -9.65
CA ASN A 98 9.06 -9.72 -9.13
C ASN A 98 10.59 -9.57 -9.09
N SER A 99 11.14 -8.45 -9.57
CA SER A 99 12.57 -8.19 -9.48
C SER A 99 12.98 -8.01 -8.03
N LEU A 100 14.13 -8.62 -7.68
CA LEU A 100 14.77 -8.45 -6.38
C LEU A 100 15.74 -7.26 -6.36
N THR A 101 16.04 -6.68 -7.52
CA THR A 101 17.03 -5.61 -7.70
C THR A 101 16.52 -4.51 -8.62
N GLU A 102 17.01 -3.29 -8.38
CA GLU A 102 16.67 -2.12 -9.20
C GLU A 102 17.52 -2.02 -10.48
N GLU A 103 18.51 -2.91 -10.67
CA GLU A 103 19.42 -2.93 -11.82
C GLU A 103 18.67 -3.03 -13.16
N GLN A 104 17.49 -3.63 -13.17
CA GLN A 104 16.65 -3.73 -14.37
C GLN A 104 16.00 -2.40 -14.79
N PHE A 105 16.00 -1.38 -13.91
CA PHE A 105 15.32 -0.09 -14.11
C PHE A 105 16.27 1.11 -14.24
N THR A 106 17.58 0.88 -14.16
CA THR A 106 18.63 1.94 -14.17
C THR A 106 19.35 2.09 -15.51
N LYS A 107 18.70 1.74 -16.63
CA LYS A 107 19.21 1.98 -17.99
C LYS A 107 18.66 3.25 -18.61
#